data_AF-A0A7R9LB04-F1
#
_entry.id   AF-A0A7R9LB04-F1
#
_cell.length_a   1.000
_cell.length_b   1.000
_cell.length_c   1.000
_cell.angle_alpha   90.00
_cell.angle_beta   90.00
_cell.angle_gamma   90.00
#
_symmetry.space_group_name_H-M   'P 1'
#
loop_
_entity.id
_entity.type
_entity.pdbx_description
1 polymer ?
#
loop_
_entity_poly.entity_id
_entity_poly.type
_entity_poly.pdbx_seq_one_letter_code
_entity_poly.pdbx_strand_id
1 'polypeptide(L)'
;MWNLYELLRVETNCQTIVAIVSESLSYRLRQSFRLMCLLYKLSLDLKLISVSNMICEQSYDQYVRSLSARLMDQNVDSSDISADNFETLIDTSIALSLLTTRPSIVISRVEPYLNEATFIQYNCGRLKAIIDRYDREYVANGVDAARDLSLLTHDLEWTLVFHNLSKYRSIIAASDDLNATFSQLVLFLKEFVRDVSVYYKKVKILTEPSAHLRG
;
A
#
# COMPACT_ATOMS: atom_id res chain seq x y z
N MET A 1 -22.24 5.25 26.18
CA MET A 1 -21.77 3.87 25.95
C MET A 1 -22.65 3.30 24.85
N TRP A 2 -22.19 3.33 23.59
CA TRP A 2 -22.99 2.81 22.47
C TRP A 2 -23.10 1.29 22.64
N ASN A 3 -24.32 0.78 22.72
CA ASN A 3 -24.56 -0.65 22.85
C ASN A 3 -24.18 -1.31 21.52
N LEU A 4 -23.20 -2.21 21.52
CA LEU A 4 -22.75 -2.92 20.30
C LEU A 4 -23.93 -3.58 19.56
N TYR A 5 -24.98 -3.93 20.32
CA TYR A 5 -26.24 -4.44 19.82
C TYR A 5 -26.99 -3.46 18.89
N GLU A 6 -27.02 -2.17 19.21
CA GLU A 6 -27.67 -1.14 18.37
C GLU A 6 -26.92 -0.94 17.05
N LEU A 7 -25.59 -1.07 17.07
CA LEU A 7 -24.71 -0.96 15.89
C LEU A 7 -24.88 -2.17 14.94
N LEU A 8 -25.18 -3.35 15.49
CA LEU A 8 -25.43 -4.58 14.73
C LEU A 8 -26.90 -4.75 14.29
N ARG A 9 -27.82 -4.01 14.91
CA ARG A 9 -29.25 -4.00 14.55
C ARG A 9 -29.54 -3.15 13.32
N VAL A 10 -28.56 -2.36 12.85
CA VAL A 10 -28.59 -1.79 11.50
C VAL A 10 -28.63 -2.96 10.53
N GLU A 11 -29.76 -3.11 9.82
CA GLU A 11 -30.06 -4.14 8.83
C GLU A 11 -28.86 -4.42 7.92
N THR A 12 -28.02 -5.36 8.31
CA THR A 12 -26.86 -5.74 7.53
C THR A 12 -27.01 -7.22 7.23
N ASN A 13 -27.27 -7.51 5.95
CA ASN A 13 -27.06 -8.83 5.33
C ASN A 13 -25.56 -9.24 5.37
N CYS A 14 -24.78 -8.73 6.31
CA CYS A 14 -23.34 -8.86 6.33
C CYS A 14 -22.98 -10.10 7.14
N GLN A 15 -22.48 -11.13 6.47
CA GLN A 15 -21.99 -12.36 7.10
C GLN A 15 -20.64 -12.16 7.79
N THR A 16 -19.95 -11.04 7.52
CA THR A 16 -18.61 -10.75 8.04
C THR A 16 -18.55 -9.33 8.60
N ILE A 17 -18.03 -9.18 9.81
CA ILE A 17 -17.75 -7.91 10.45
C ILE A 17 -16.24 -7.72 10.45
N VAL A 18 -15.78 -6.56 10.00
CA VAL A 18 -14.37 -6.16 10.08
C VAL A 18 -14.26 -5.07 11.14
N ALA A 19 -13.39 -5.26 12.13
CA ALA A 19 -13.14 -4.25 13.16
C ALA A 19 -11.64 -3.93 13.27
N ILE A 20 -11.32 -2.63 13.33
CA ILE A 20 -9.98 -2.12 13.61
C ILE A 20 -9.91 -1.86 15.11
N VAL A 21 -9.02 -2.54 15.81
CA VAL A 21 -8.88 -2.43 17.27
C VAL A 21 -7.43 -2.44 17.69
N SER A 22 -7.13 -1.83 18.84
CA SER A 22 -5.81 -2.01 19.45
C SER A 22 -5.57 -3.47 19.79
N GLU A 23 -4.33 -3.92 19.66
CA GLU A 23 -3.99 -5.32 19.95
C GLU A 23 -4.29 -5.70 21.42
N SER A 24 -4.24 -4.72 22.33
CA SER A 24 -4.63 -4.90 23.73
C SER A 24 -6.12 -5.24 23.93
N LEU A 25 -6.98 -4.88 22.98
CA LEU A 25 -8.43 -5.10 23.02
C LEU A 25 -8.89 -6.25 22.13
N SER A 26 -8.05 -6.72 21.21
CA SER A 26 -8.40 -7.73 20.21
C SER A 26 -8.93 -9.01 20.86
N TYR A 27 -8.25 -9.51 21.90
CA TYR A 27 -8.69 -10.69 22.65
C TYR A 27 -10.05 -10.50 23.31
N ARG A 28 -10.25 -9.38 24.01
CA ARG A 28 -11.52 -9.09 24.71
C ARG A 28 -12.67 -8.96 23.72
N LEU A 29 -12.45 -8.29 22.59
CA LEU A 29 -13.47 -8.16 21.55
C LEU A 29 -13.86 -9.52 20.96
N ARG A 30 -12.88 -10.40 20.67
CA ARG A 30 -13.17 -11.76 20.18
C ARG A 30 -14.03 -12.54 21.15
N GLN A 31 -13.74 -12.48 22.45
CA GLN A 31 -14.52 -13.19 23.47
C GLN A 31 -15.94 -12.63 23.58
N SER A 32 -16.09 -11.31 23.66
CA SER A 32 -17.41 -10.67 23.72
C SER A 32 -18.25 -10.95 22.48
N PHE A 33 -17.63 -10.92 21.29
CA PHE A 33 -18.31 -11.23 20.04
C PHE A 33 -18.77 -12.69 19.96
N ARG A 34 -17.93 -13.64 20.36
CA ARG A 34 -18.30 -15.07 20.45
C ARG A 34 -19.47 -15.29 21.39
N LEU A 35 -19.44 -14.67 22.56
CA LEU A 35 -20.54 -14.73 23.52
C LEU A 35 -21.84 -14.16 22.94
N MET A 36 -21.78 -13.02 22.24
CA MET A 36 -22.97 -12.48 21.57
C MET A 36 -23.51 -13.43 20.48
N CYS A 37 -22.64 -13.98 19.64
CA CYS A 37 -23.08 -14.91 18.60
C CYS A 37 -23.76 -16.15 19.20
N LEU A 38 -23.25 -16.67 20.32
CA LEU A 38 -23.86 -17.78 21.04
C LEU A 38 -25.21 -17.41 21.66
N LEU A 39 -25.29 -16.28 22.36
CA LEU A 39 -26.51 -15.84 23.05
C LEU A 39 -27.65 -15.54 22.07
N TYR A 40 -27.33 -14.95 20.92
CA TYR A 40 -28.32 -14.52 19.92
C TYR A 40 -28.44 -15.45 18.72
N LYS A 41 -27.73 -16.60 18.72
CA LYS A 41 -27.70 -17.58 17.62
C LYS A 41 -27.37 -16.95 16.26
N LEU A 42 -26.39 -16.04 16.25
CA LEU A 42 -25.93 -15.36 15.04
C LEU A 42 -24.86 -16.18 14.33
N SER A 43 -24.87 -16.20 13.00
CA SER A 43 -23.83 -16.82 12.16
C SER A 43 -23.00 -15.72 11.48
N LEU A 44 -22.24 -14.98 12.28
CA LEU A 44 -21.41 -13.87 11.83
C LEU A 44 -19.93 -14.23 12.00
N ASP A 45 -19.11 -13.89 11.01
CA ASP A 45 -17.65 -13.94 11.07
C ASP A 45 -17.10 -12.59 11.56
N LEU A 46 -16.04 -12.61 12.37
CA LEU A 46 -15.34 -11.40 12.84
C LEU A 46 -13.88 -11.44 12.39
N LYS A 47 -13.56 -10.57 11.45
CA LYS A 47 -12.18 -10.27 11.05
C LYS A 47 -11.68 -9.07 11.84
N LEU A 48 -10.53 -9.22 12.50
CA LEU A 48 -9.90 -8.13 13.25
C LEU A 48 -8.65 -7.67 12.52
N ILE A 49 -8.55 -6.35 12.37
CA ILE A 49 -7.32 -5.66 12.03
C ILE A 49 -6.80 -5.11 13.36
N SER A 50 -5.66 -5.62 13.79
CA SER A 50 -5.07 -5.24 15.06
C SER A 50 -4.05 -4.15 14.80
N VAL A 51 -4.16 -3.05 15.52
CA VAL A 51 -3.15 -1.99 15.48
C VAL A 51 -2.31 -2.00 16.75
N SER A 52 -1.01 -1.77 16.58
CA SER A 52 -0.10 -1.58 17.70
C SER A 52 -0.55 -0.44 18.60
N ASN A 53 -0.29 -0.56 19.90
CA ASN A 53 -0.40 0.60 20.78
C ASN A 53 0.76 1.55 20.45
N MET A 54 0.43 2.80 20.17
CA MET A 54 1.40 3.85 19.90
C MET A 54 1.45 4.78 21.10
N ILE A 55 2.64 4.98 21.64
CA ILE A 55 2.90 6.01 22.64
C ILE A 55 3.40 7.22 21.85
N CYS A 56 2.56 8.24 21.74
CA CYS A 56 2.91 9.46 21.04
C CYS A 56 3.35 10.53 22.06
N GLU A 57 4.60 10.96 21.97
CA GLU A 57 5.13 12.10 22.76
C GLU A 57 4.59 13.46 22.28
N GLN A 58 4.06 13.51 21.05
CA GLN A 58 3.54 14.71 20.39
C GLN A 58 2.23 14.41 19.65
N SER A 59 1.45 15.45 19.36
CA SER A 59 0.21 15.28 18.59
C SER A 59 0.49 14.85 17.14
N TYR A 60 -0.52 14.30 16.47
CA TYR A 60 -0.44 13.94 15.04
C TYR A 60 0.00 15.14 14.18
N ASP A 61 -0.62 16.30 14.39
CA ASP A 61 -0.27 17.52 13.64
C ASP A 61 1.17 17.97 13.88
N GLN A 62 1.68 17.84 15.11
CA GLN A 62 3.07 18.14 15.43
C GLN A 62 4.02 17.15 14.74
N TYR A 63 3.67 15.87 14.73
CA TYR A 63 4.43 14.85 14.02
C TYR A 63 4.49 15.12 12.52
N VAL A 64 3.34 15.38 11.88
CA VAL A 64 3.27 15.72 10.45
C VAL A 64 4.15 16.93 10.14
N ARG A 65 4.05 18.03 10.91
CA ARG A 65 4.90 19.21 10.72
C ARG A 65 6.38 18.89 10.85
N SER A 66 6.76 18.04 11.81
CA SER A 66 8.16 17.62 11.97
C SER A 66 8.68 16.80 10.78
N LEU A 67 7.83 15.98 10.18
CA LEU A 67 8.15 15.24 8.96
C LEU A 67 8.28 16.16 7.75
N SER A 68 7.36 17.12 7.60
CA SER A 68 7.43 18.15 6.57
C SER A 68 8.76 18.89 6.63
N ALA A 69 9.19 19.33 7.82
CA ALA A 69 10.46 20.02 7.99
C ALA A 69 11.66 19.15 7.58
N ARG A 70 11.67 17.86 7.96
CA ARG A 70 12.73 16.91 7.56
C ARG A 70 12.78 16.68 6.05
N LEU A 71 11.62 16.58 5.40
CA LEU A 71 11.53 16.40 3.95
C LEU A 71 12.00 17.64 3.18
N MET A 72 11.71 18.83 3.68
CA MET A 72 12.21 20.08 3.10
C MET A 72 13.74 20.19 3.22
N ASP A 73 14.30 19.78 4.36
CA ASP A 73 15.75 19.77 4.60
C ASP A 73 16.50 18.78 3.67
N GLN A 74 15.87 17.63 3.37
CA GLN A 74 16.44 16.62 2.45
C GLN A 74 16.31 16.97 0.97
N ASN A 75 15.32 17.78 0.59
CA ASN A 75 15.04 18.16 -0.81
C ASN A 75 15.38 19.64 -1.04
N VAL A 76 16.67 19.96 -0.98
CA VAL A 76 17.21 21.33 -1.11
C VAL A 76 16.83 22.03 -2.43
N ASP A 77 16.36 21.30 -3.45
CA ASP A 77 15.87 21.84 -4.74
C ASP A 77 14.33 21.78 -4.89
N SER A 78 13.59 22.04 -3.81
CA SER A 78 12.12 21.85 -3.72
C SER A 78 11.25 22.91 -4.41
N SER A 79 11.75 23.67 -5.40
CA SER A 79 10.95 24.68 -6.09
C SER A 79 9.87 24.11 -7.02
N ASP A 80 9.92 22.82 -7.36
CA ASP A 80 9.05 22.19 -8.38
C ASP A 80 8.09 21.11 -7.85
N ILE A 81 8.07 20.82 -6.54
CA ILE A 81 7.14 19.83 -5.97
C ILE A 81 5.85 20.54 -5.57
N SER A 82 4.73 20.21 -6.22
CA SER A 82 3.42 20.72 -5.81
C SER A 82 3.08 20.32 -4.37
N ALA A 83 2.33 21.16 -3.66
CA ALA A 83 1.90 20.89 -2.28
C ALA A 83 1.21 19.51 -2.14
N ASP A 84 0.40 19.13 -3.13
CA ASP A 84 -0.32 17.85 -3.18
C ASP A 84 0.63 16.64 -3.24
N ASN A 85 1.74 16.74 -3.99
CA ASN A 85 2.74 15.68 -4.07
C ASN A 85 3.51 15.52 -2.75
N PHE A 86 3.68 16.62 -2.02
CA PHE A 86 4.36 16.63 -0.73
C PHE A 86 3.51 15.99 0.37
N GLU A 87 2.21 16.31 0.42
CA GLU A 87 1.26 15.67 1.33
C GLU A 87 1.17 14.16 1.08
N THR A 88 1.04 13.76 -0.19
CA THR A 88 1.04 12.35 -0.60
C THR A 88 2.28 11.59 -0.12
N LEU A 89 3.45 12.25 -0.16
CA LEU A 89 4.70 11.65 0.29
C LEU A 89 4.71 11.41 1.81
N ILE A 90 4.22 12.37 2.59
CA ILE A 90 4.10 12.25 4.05
C ILE A 90 3.14 11.11 4.38
N ASP A 91 1.95 11.10 3.78
CA ASP A 91 0.94 10.06 4.01
C ASP A 91 1.49 8.67 3.68
N THR A 92 2.22 8.56 2.57
CA THR A 92 2.88 7.30 2.19
C THR A 92 3.90 6.88 3.24
N SER A 93 4.71 7.81 3.74
CA SER A 93 5.70 7.50 4.77
C SER A 93 5.06 7.00 6.06
N ILE A 94 4.00 7.67 6.52
CA ILE A 94 3.23 7.29 7.70
C ILE A 94 2.59 5.91 7.48
N ALA A 95 1.92 5.71 6.35
CA ALA A 95 1.28 4.44 6.02
C ALA A 95 2.28 3.29 5.98
N LEU A 96 3.46 3.47 5.38
CA LEU A 96 4.52 2.46 5.39
C LEU A 96 4.96 2.14 6.82
N SER A 97 5.13 3.14 7.68
CA SER A 97 5.53 2.91 9.06
C SER A 97 4.48 2.14 9.86
N LEU A 98 3.20 2.44 9.63
CA LEU A 98 2.10 1.76 10.33
C LEU A 98 1.89 0.34 9.83
N LEU A 99 1.86 0.14 8.50
CA LEU A 99 1.51 -1.16 7.88
C LEU A 99 2.67 -2.18 7.91
N THR A 100 3.90 -1.74 8.12
CA THR A 100 5.05 -2.63 8.32
C THR A 100 5.26 -3.04 9.77
N THR A 101 4.65 -2.33 10.72
CA THR A 101 4.83 -2.63 12.13
C THR A 101 3.93 -3.80 12.55
N ARG A 102 4.52 -4.76 13.26
CA ARG A 102 3.77 -5.88 13.83
C ARG A 102 2.86 -5.38 14.96
N PRO A 103 1.55 -5.73 14.96
CA PRO A 103 0.60 -5.28 15.97
C PRO A 103 0.98 -5.59 17.43
N SER A 104 1.80 -6.62 17.63
CA SER A 104 2.27 -7.07 18.94
C SER A 104 3.33 -6.16 19.58
N ILE A 105 3.87 -5.18 18.85
CA ILE A 105 4.94 -4.30 19.31
C ILE A 105 4.33 -2.96 19.73
N VAL A 106 4.62 -2.52 20.96
CA VAL A 106 4.32 -1.15 21.39
C VAL A 106 5.32 -0.22 20.72
N ILE A 107 4.82 0.75 19.97
CA ILE A 107 5.65 1.71 19.25
C ILE A 107 5.79 2.96 20.11
N SER A 108 6.97 3.21 20.64
CA SER A 108 7.28 4.46 21.36
C SER A 108 7.63 5.60 20.42
N ARG A 109 8.11 5.29 19.21
CA ARG A 109 8.43 6.27 18.17
C ARG A 109 8.23 5.69 16.79
N VAL A 110 7.47 6.40 15.96
CA VAL A 110 7.30 6.05 14.55
C VAL A 110 8.45 6.66 13.77
N GLU A 111 9.45 5.86 13.46
CA GLU A 111 10.46 6.29 12.49
C GLU A 111 9.84 6.32 11.10
N PRO A 112 9.91 7.45 10.39
CA PRO A 112 9.28 7.59 9.09
C PRO A 112 10.14 6.92 8.01
N TYR A 113 9.50 6.12 7.17
CA TYR A 113 10.13 5.55 5.97
C TYR A 113 10.19 6.59 4.84
N LEU A 114 10.82 7.75 5.07
CA LEU A 114 10.84 8.86 4.11
C LEU A 114 11.52 8.47 2.80
N ASN A 115 12.69 7.82 2.88
CA ASN A 115 13.45 7.43 1.68
C ASN A 115 12.68 6.41 0.83
N GLU A 116 12.08 5.42 1.48
CA GLU A 116 11.28 4.40 0.81
C GLU A 116 9.99 4.98 0.25
N ALA A 117 9.33 5.89 0.97
CA ALA A 117 8.15 6.60 0.47
C ALA A 117 8.50 7.41 -0.77
N THR A 118 9.60 8.16 -0.76
CA THR A 118 10.08 8.93 -1.91
C THR A 118 10.38 8.01 -3.07
N PHE A 119 11.08 6.89 -2.83
CA PHE A 119 11.39 5.92 -3.87
C PHE A 119 10.14 5.29 -4.48
N ILE A 120 9.15 4.92 -3.66
CA ILE A 120 7.87 4.37 -4.12
C ILE A 120 7.12 5.41 -4.96
N GLN A 121 6.90 6.60 -4.42
CA GLN A 121 6.13 7.65 -5.10
C GLN A 121 6.79 8.09 -6.41
N TYR A 122 8.13 8.19 -6.42
CA TYR A 122 8.87 8.54 -7.62
C TYR A 122 8.69 7.50 -8.74
N ASN A 123 8.77 6.21 -8.43
CA ASN A 123 8.55 5.17 -9.44
C ASN A 123 7.08 5.03 -9.83
N CYS A 124 6.12 5.30 -8.93
CA CYS A 124 4.70 5.43 -9.29
C CYS A 124 4.49 6.55 -10.31
N GLY A 125 5.11 7.73 -10.09
CA GLY A 125 5.09 8.83 -11.04
C GLY A 125 5.69 8.46 -12.40
N ARG A 126 6.80 7.71 -12.42
CA ARG A 126 7.40 7.18 -13.66
C ARG A 126 6.46 6.23 -14.40
N LEU A 127 5.85 5.27 -13.69
CA LEU A 127 4.91 4.32 -14.29
C LEU A 127 3.70 5.05 -14.89
N LYS A 128 3.15 6.02 -14.15
CA LYS A 128 2.08 6.88 -14.65
C LYS A 128 2.49 7.61 -15.93
N ALA A 129 3.68 8.23 -15.95
CA ALA A 129 4.17 8.90 -17.13
C ALA A 129 4.35 7.96 -18.34
N ILE A 130 4.78 6.71 -18.10
CA ILE A 130 4.92 5.68 -19.15
C ILE A 130 3.55 5.35 -19.74
N ILE A 131 2.56 5.11 -18.89
CA ILE A 131 1.18 4.79 -19.31
C ILE A 131 0.56 5.99 -20.04
N ASP A 132 0.64 7.19 -19.47
CA ASP A 132 0.11 8.42 -20.08
C ASP A 132 0.77 8.71 -21.44
N ARG A 133 2.05 8.34 -21.63
CA ARG A 133 2.73 8.43 -22.92
C ARG A 133 2.22 7.36 -23.88
N TYR A 134 2.11 6.11 -23.43
CA TYR A 134 1.58 5.00 -24.25
C TYR A 134 0.19 5.31 -24.78
N ASP A 135 -0.72 5.77 -23.91
CA ASP A 135 -2.09 6.11 -24.27
C ASP A 135 -2.13 7.22 -25.33
N ARG A 136 -1.30 8.26 -25.17
CA ARG A 136 -1.23 9.39 -26.10
C ARG A 136 -0.57 9.05 -27.44
N GLU A 137 0.49 8.24 -27.44
CA GLU A 137 1.31 8.00 -28.64
C GLU A 137 0.90 6.75 -29.42
N TYR A 138 0.30 5.75 -28.78
CA TYR A 138 0.00 4.45 -29.40
C TYR A 138 -1.51 4.17 -29.45
N VAL A 139 -2.18 4.22 -28.30
CA VAL A 139 -3.63 3.89 -28.22
C VAL A 139 -4.47 4.88 -29.01
N ALA A 140 -4.21 6.19 -28.86
CA ALA A 140 -4.89 7.24 -29.62
C ALA A 140 -4.70 7.10 -31.15
N ASN A 141 -3.63 6.43 -31.58
CA ASN A 141 -3.31 6.18 -32.98
C ASN A 141 -3.76 4.78 -33.46
N GLY A 142 -4.52 4.04 -32.65
CA GLY A 142 -5.05 2.72 -33.00
C GLY A 142 -4.04 1.58 -32.95
N VAL A 143 -2.86 1.80 -32.37
CA VAL A 143 -1.83 0.77 -32.19
C VAL A 143 -1.96 0.17 -30.79
N ASP A 144 -2.57 -1.01 -30.67
CA ASP A 144 -2.66 -1.76 -29.41
C ASP A 144 -1.64 -2.90 -29.36
N ALA A 145 -0.36 -2.53 -29.26
CA ALA A 145 0.74 -3.49 -29.13
C ALA A 145 0.80 -4.15 -27.74
N ALA A 146 0.06 -3.64 -26.74
CA ALA A 146 0.04 -4.16 -25.37
C ALA A 146 -0.46 -5.61 -25.28
N ARG A 147 -1.10 -6.14 -26.33
CA ARG A 147 -1.60 -7.52 -26.39
C ARG A 147 -0.59 -8.54 -26.91
N ASP A 148 0.49 -8.10 -27.54
CA ASP A 148 1.49 -9.00 -28.10
C ASP A 148 2.62 -9.29 -27.10
N LEU A 149 2.40 -10.29 -26.24
CA LEU A 149 3.40 -10.73 -25.26
C LEU A 149 4.66 -11.34 -25.91
N SER A 150 4.66 -11.62 -27.22
CA SER A 150 5.86 -12.11 -27.90
C SER A 150 6.97 -11.05 -27.99
N LEU A 151 6.62 -9.78 -27.76
CA LEU A 151 7.55 -8.65 -27.72
C LEU A 151 8.37 -8.58 -26.42
N LEU A 152 8.02 -9.36 -25.39
CA LEU A 152 8.78 -9.43 -24.14
C LEU A 152 10.00 -10.33 -24.35
N THR A 153 11.16 -9.72 -24.56
CA THR A 153 12.40 -10.42 -24.93
C THR A 153 13.39 -10.53 -23.78
N HIS A 154 13.24 -9.73 -22.72
CA HIS A 154 14.18 -9.69 -21.61
C HIS A 154 13.61 -10.34 -20.35
N ASP A 155 14.42 -11.14 -19.64
CA ASP A 155 14.06 -11.77 -18.36
C ASP A 155 13.47 -10.81 -17.30
N LEU A 156 13.87 -9.53 -17.34
CA LEU A 156 13.36 -8.52 -16.41
C LEU A 156 11.89 -8.18 -16.71
N GLU A 157 11.48 -8.20 -17.97
CA GLU A 157 10.10 -7.99 -18.38
C GLU A 157 9.22 -9.15 -17.90
N TRP A 158 9.70 -10.39 -18.07
CA TRP A 158 9.02 -11.58 -17.53
C TRP A 158 8.93 -11.55 -16.00
N THR A 159 9.95 -11.04 -15.33
CA THR A 159 9.90 -10.81 -13.87
C THR A 159 8.83 -9.77 -13.51
N LEU A 160 8.77 -8.64 -14.22
CA LEU A 160 7.76 -7.60 -13.98
C LEU A 160 6.34 -8.10 -14.22
N VAL A 161 6.12 -8.90 -15.26
CA VAL A 161 4.78 -9.40 -15.60
C VAL A 161 4.43 -10.61 -14.74
N PHE A 162 5.18 -11.71 -14.81
CA PHE A 162 4.73 -12.98 -14.25
C PHE A 162 5.04 -13.16 -12.77
N HIS A 163 6.23 -12.77 -12.33
CA HIS A 163 6.62 -12.91 -10.93
C HIS A 163 5.73 -12.02 -10.04
N ASN A 164 5.59 -10.75 -10.41
CA ASN A 164 4.84 -9.80 -9.62
C ASN A 164 3.31 -10.03 -9.66
N LEU A 165 2.72 -10.38 -10.82
CA LEU A 165 1.28 -10.70 -10.89
C LEU A 165 0.93 -11.95 -10.06
N SER A 166 1.74 -13.00 -10.17
CA SER A 166 1.51 -14.24 -9.41
C SER A 166 1.64 -14.01 -7.91
N LYS A 167 2.65 -13.25 -7.50
CA LYS A 167 2.87 -12.88 -6.09
C LYS A 167 1.72 -12.04 -5.55
N TYR A 168 1.27 -11.02 -6.27
CA TYR A 168 0.13 -10.19 -5.87
C TYR A 168 -1.12 -11.03 -5.62
N ARG A 169 -1.48 -11.91 -6.57
CA ARG A 169 -2.63 -12.80 -6.42
C ARG A 169 -2.51 -13.68 -5.18
N SER A 170 -1.32 -14.22 -4.90
CA SER A 170 -1.09 -15.06 -3.72
C SER A 170 -1.30 -14.30 -2.40
N ILE A 171 -0.87 -13.03 -2.35
CA ILE A 171 -0.99 -12.18 -1.16
C ILE A 171 -2.47 -11.84 -0.91
N ILE A 172 -3.20 -11.45 -1.96
CA ILE A 172 -4.63 -11.12 -1.83
C ILE A 172 -5.47 -12.36 -1.50
N ALA A 173 -5.09 -13.54 -2.01
CA ALA A 173 -5.78 -14.80 -1.71
C ALA A 173 -5.56 -15.26 -0.25
N ALA A 174 -4.44 -14.89 0.38
CA ALA A 174 -4.18 -15.12 1.80
C ALA A 174 -4.99 -14.13 2.66
N SER A 175 -6.32 -14.25 2.66
CA SER A 175 -7.27 -13.25 3.20
C SER A 175 -7.68 -13.45 4.68
N ASP A 176 -7.08 -14.43 5.35
CA ASP A 176 -7.53 -14.85 6.69
C ASP A 176 -6.89 -14.03 7.81
N ASP A 177 -5.67 -13.52 7.60
CA ASP A 177 -4.99 -12.58 8.51
C ASP A 177 -4.67 -11.27 7.78
N LEU A 178 -5.59 -10.31 7.91
CA LEU A 178 -5.49 -9.00 7.26
C LEU A 178 -4.22 -8.23 7.67
N ASN A 179 -3.72 -8.38 8.89
CA ASN A 179 -2.49 -7.69 9.32
C ASN A 179 -1.29 -8.25 8.55
N ALA A 180 -1.20 -9.58 8.44
CA ALA A 180 -0.17 -10.23 7.65
C ALA A 180 -0.29 -9.85 6.17
N THR A 181 -1.50 -9.80 5.62
CA THR A 181 -1.76 -9.36 4.24
C THR A 181 -1.22 -7.95 3.99
N PHE A 182 -1.48 -6.98 4.88
CA PHE A 182 -0.99 -5.61 4.71
C PHE A 182 0.54 -5.53 4.75
N SER A 183 1.19 -6.19 5.70
CA SER A 183 2.66 -6.22 5.75
C SER A 183 3.25 -6.88 4.50
N GLN A 184 2.65 -7.97 4.00
CA GLN A 184 3.06 -8.62 2.76
C GLN A 184 2.85 -7.72 1.54
N LEU A 185 1.76 -6.96 1.47
CA LEU A 185 1.50 -5.99 0.41
C LEU A 185 2.56 -4.90 0.38
N VAL A 186 2.98 -4.38 1.54
CA VAL A 186 4.05 -3.38 1.60
C VAL A 186 5.38 -3.97 1.13
N LEU A 187 5.72 -5.20 1.55
CA LEU A 187 6.93 -5.87 1.09
C LEU A 187 6.91 -6.10 -0.43
N PHE A 188 5.77 -6.57 -0.95
CA PHE A 188 5.54 -6.72 -2.38
C PHE A 188 5.72 -5.39 -3.12
N LEU A 189 5.12 -4.30 -2.64
CA LEU A 189 5.24 -2.99 -3.28
C LEU A 189 6.69 -2.51 -3.34
N LYS A 190 7.45 -2.70 -2.25
CA LYS A 190 8.88 -2.35 -2.20
C LYS A 190 9.69 -3.13 -3.24
N GLU A 191 9.43 -4.42 -3.37
CA GLU A 191 10.11 -5.28 -4.36
C GLU A 191 9.69 -4.94 -5.79
N PHE A 192 8.39 -4.80 -6.05
CA PHE A 192 7.85 -4.43 -7.35
C PHE A 192 8.45 -3.13 -7.86
N VAL A 193 8.44 -2.09 -7.02
CA VAL A 193 9.02 -0.79 -7.37
C VAL A 193 10.53 -0.89 -7.62
N ARG A 194 11.26 -1.69 -6.84
CA ARG A 194 12.68 -1.94 -7.07
C ARG A 194 12.91 -2.57 -8.44
N ASP A 195 12.13 -3.58 -8.79
CA ASP A 195 12.26 -4.27 -10.08
C ASP A 195 11.92 -3.34 -11.24
N VAL A 196 10.90 -2.49 -11.10
CA VAL A 196 10.57 -1.42 -12.06
C VAL A 196 11.74 -0.46 -12.23
N SER A 197 12.36 -0.04 -11.13
CA SER A 197 13.49 0.88 -11.15
C SER A 197 14.71 0.28 -11.87
N VAL A 198 15.01 -1.00 -11.60
CA VAL A 198 16.09 -1.76 -12.24
C VAL A 198 15.84 -1.91 -13.74
N TYR A 199 14.61 -2.27 -14.11
CA TYR A 199 14.20 -2.38 -15.51
C TYR A 199 14.32 -1.05 -16.23
N TYR A 200 13.76 0.02 -15.66
CA TYR A 200 13.77 1.36 -16.27
C TYR A 200 15.18 1.92 -16.47
N LYS A 201 16.14 1.56 -15.60
CA LYS A 201 17.55 1.94 -15.77
C LYS A 201 18.14 1.37 -17.07
N LYS A 202 17.69 0.20 -17.51
CA LYS A 202 18.13 -0.46 -18.73
C LYS A 202 17.28 -0.07 -19.94
N VAL A 203 15.97 -0.04 -19.75
CA VAL A 203 14.97 0.19 -20.80
C VAL A 203 14.26 1.50 -20.51
N LYS A 204 14.80 2.59 -21.07
CA LYS A 204 14.31 3.95 -20.82
C LYS A 204 13.09 4.27 -21.69
N ILE A 205 11.97 3.62 -21.43
CA ILE A 205 10.75 3.71 -22.28
C ILE A 205 10.33 5.16 -22.54
N LEU A 206 10.47 6.06 -21.55
CA LEU A 206 10.10 7.47 -21.71
C LEU A 206 11.06 8.29 -22.56
N THR A 207 12.27 7.82 -22.87
CA THR A 207 13.23 8.58 -23.70
C THR A 207 13.59 7.83 -24.97
N GLU A 208 13.54 6.50 -24.96
CA GLU A 208 14.00 5.61 -26.03
C GLU A 208 12.94 4.51 -26.29
N PRO A 209 11.73 4.88 -26.79
CA PRO A 209 10.59 3.97 -26.88
C PRO A 209 10.77 2.81 -27.87
N SER A 210 11.72 2.89 -28.81
CA SER A 210 11.99 1.83 -29.78
C SER A 210 13.27 1.04 -29.54
N ALA A 211 14.07 1.39 -28.52
CA ALA A 211 15.34 0.71 -28.25
C ALA A 211 15.14 -0.71 -27.70
N HIS A 212 14.04 -0.95 -26.97
CA HIS A 212 13.73 -2.25 -26.39
C HIS A 212 12.95 -3.18 -27.33
N LEU A 213 12.35 -2.64 -28.39
CA LEU A 213 11.65 -3.41 -29.43
C LEU A 213 12.61 -3.97 -30.51
N ARG A 214 13.89 -3.61 -30.46
CA ARG A 214 14.94 -4.04 -31.40
C ARG A 214 15.96 -4.94 -30.71
N GLY A 215 15.47 -5.93 -29.95
CA GLY A 215 16.28 -7.05 -29.50
C GLY A 215 16.90 -7.79 -30.69
#